data_AF-A0A9C6WE23-F1
#
_entry.id   AF-A0A9C6WE23-F1
#
_cell.length_a   1.000
_cell.length_b   1.000
_cell.length_c   1.000
_cell.angle_alpha   90.00
_cell.angle_beta   90.00
_cell.angle_gamma   90.00
#
_symmetry.space_group_name_H-M   'P 1'
#
loop_
_entity.id
_entity.type
_entity.pdbx_description
1 polymer ?
#
loop_
_entity_poly.entity_id
_entity_poly.type
_entity_poly.pdbx_seq_one_letter_code
_entity_poly.pdbx_strand_id
1 'polypeptide(L)'
;MQMTFILCGILLIWITHKITYNESVVFKFTNAVSLHPVTNIFAEFQVFKRENGYKPWLVKTSWDLCRFLTKAYNPFAILFYRMFKEFTNINHTCPYEGDLVVEGFHLRPELLGVVLPTGDYRAATTWFVDNKKQFIVNAYAAFTEDLL
;
A
#
# COMPACT_ATOMS: atom_id res chain seq x y z
N MET A 1 -11.41 -52.63 2.18
CA MET A 1 -10.73 -52.05 3.36
C MET A 1 -9.45 -51.29 2.96
N GLN A 2 -9.43 -50.58 1.82
CA GLN A 2 -8.21 -49.92 1.29
C GLN A 2 -8.48 -48.49 0.79
N MET A 3 -9.76 -48.09 0.69
CA MET A 3 -10.17 -46.77 0.19
C MET A 3 -10.32 -45.72 1.31
N THR A 4 -10.52 -46.14 2.56
CA THR A 4 -10.70 -45.24 3.72
C THR A 4 -9.38 -44.60 4.17
N PHE A 5 -8.23 -45.24 3.93
CA PHE A 5 -6.91 -44.72 4.35
C PHE A 5 -6.39 -43.59 3.46
N ILE A 6 -6.79 -43.53 2.18
CA ILE A 6 -6.35 -42.50 1.24
C ILE A 6 -6.99 -41.14 1.57
N LEU A 7 -8.26 -41.13 1.96
CA LEU A 7 -8.98 -39.90 2.33
C LEU A 7 -8.43 -39.27 3.61
N CYS A 8 -7.95 -40.07 4.57
CA CYS A 8 -7.37 -39.55 5.82
C CYS A 8 -5.96 -38.94 5.59
N GLY A 9 -5.17 -39.52 4.68
CA GLY A 9 -3.85 -38.99 4.31
C GLY A 9 -3.90 -37.65 3.59
N ILE A 10 -4.88 -37.46 2.70
CA ILE A 10 -5.04 -36.18 1.98
C ILE A 10 -5.55 -35.09 2.92
N LEU A 11 -6.44 -35.39 3.87
CA LEU A 11 -6.94 -34.40 4.84
C LEU A 11 -5.84 -33.87 5.78
N LEU A 12 -4.86 -34.70 6.14
CA LEU A 12 -3.76 -34.31 7.03
C LEU A 12 -2.71 -33.40 6.36
N ILE A 13 -2.58 -33.47 5.03
CA ILE A 13 -1.68 -32.59 4.26
C ILE A 13 -2.19 -31.14 4.27
N TRP A 14 -3.52 -30.93 4.28
CA TRP A 14 -4.14 -29.60 4.37
C TRP A 14 -4.05 -28.95 5.76
N ILE A 15 -3.82 -29.72 6.83
CA ILE A 15 -3.76 -29.20 8.21
C ILE A 15 -2.31 -28.95 8.66
N THR A 16 -1.32 -29.57 8.01
CA THR A 16 0.10 -29.50 8.41
C THR A 16 0.93 -28.53 7.58
N HIS A 17 0.53 -28.23 6.34
CA HIS A 17 1.10 -27.09 5.62
C HIS A 17 0.39 -25.84 6.07
N LYS A 18 0.91 -25.24 7.15
CA LYS A 18 0.76 -23.81 7.36
C LYS A 18 1.42 -23.16 6.16
N ILE A 19 0.64 -22.91 5.09
CA ILE A 19 1.07 -22.06 3.99
C ILE A 19 1.22 -20.69 4.63
N THR A 20 2.40 -20.43 5.16
CA THR A 20 2.84 -19.10 5.47
C THR A 20 3.00 -18.45 4.10
N TYR A 21 1.90 -17.92 3.56
CA TYR A 21 2.02 -16.80 2.66
C TYR A 21 2.79 -15.79 3.50
N ASN A 22 4.07 -15.63 3.20
CA ASN A 22 4.77 -14.43 3.56
C ASN A 22 3.93 -13.35 2.88
N GLU A 23 3.05 -12.68 3.63
CA GLU A 23 2.14 -11.68 3.12
C GLU A 23 2.98 -10.46 2.74
N SER A 24 3.76 -10.59 1.65
CA SER A 24 4.23 -9.46 0.87
C SER A 24 2.97 -8.67 0.53
N VAL A 25 2.79 -7.55 1.22
CA VAL A 25 1.58 -6.72 1.24
C VAL A 25 0.93 -6.68 -0.14
N VAL A 26 -0.10 -7.51 -0.37
CA VAL A 26 -0.79 -7.55 -1.67
C VAL A 26 -1.80 -6.41 -1.68
N PHE A 27 -1.39 -5.26 -2.21
CA PHE A 27 -2.31 -4.18 -2.49
C PHE A 27 -3.14 -4.54 -3.73
N LYS A 28 -4.36 -5.04 -3.51
CA LYS A 28 -5.33 -5.24 -4.59
C LYS A 28 -6.00 -3.90 -4.92
N PHE A 29 -5.37 -3.12 -5.78
CA PHE A 29 -6.00 -1.98 -6.41
C PHE A 29 -6.71 -2.46 -7.68
N THR A 30 -8.02 -2.61 -7.63
CA THR A 30 -8.82 -2.80 -8.84
C THR A 30 -8.81 -1.48 -9.62
N ASN A 31 -8.62 -1.54 -10.93
CA ASN A 31 -8.68 -0.41 -11.87
C ASN A 31 -9.69 0.66 -11.43
N ALA A 32 -9.24 1.91 -11.26
CA ALA A 32 -10.12 3.03 -10.94
C ALA A 32 -10.41 3.82 -12.21
N VAL A 33 -11.67 3.87 -12.63
CA VAL A 33 -12.08 4.55 -13.86
C VAL A 33 -12.58 5.95 -13.54
N SER A 34 -12.02 6.97 -14.19
CA SER A 34 -12.54 8.33 -14.17
C SER A 34 -13.28 8.66 -15.46
N LEU A 35 -14.60 8.88 -15.35
CA LEU A 35 -15.46 9.25 -16.49
C LEU A 35 -15.31 10.71 -16.91
N HIS A 36 -14.74 11.54 -16.04
CA HIS A 36 -14.54 12.97 -16.28
C HIS A 36 -13.10 13.36 -15.95
N PRO A 37 -12.54 14.40 -16.59
CA PRO A 37 -11.21 14.89 -16.27
C PRO A 37 -11.11 15.35 -14.82
N VAL A 38 -10.28 14.69 -14.02
CA VAL A 38 -10.02 15.06 -12.63
C VAL A 38 -8.81 15.98 -12.55
N THR A 39 -9.04 17.18 -12.03
CA THR A 39 -8.02 18.24 -11.89
C THR A 39 -7.60 18.51 -10.45
N ASN A 40 -8.33 17.97 -9.48
CA ASN A 40 -8.05 18.14 -8.06
C ASN A 40 -8.04 16.78 -7.37
N ILE A 41 -6.83 16.27 -7.13
CA ILE A 41 -6.58 15.04 -6.38
C ILE A 41 -5.73 15.38 -5.17
N PHE A 42 -6.27 15.13 -3.98
CA PHE A 42 -5.59 15.39 -2.73
C PHE A 42 -5.45 14.08 -1.95
N ALA A 43 -4.29 13.88 -1.32
CA ALA A 43 -4.03 12.71 -0.51
C ALA A 43 -3.52 13.12 0.87
N GLU A 44 -4.05 12.48 1.90
CA GLU A 44 -3.56 12.55 3.27
C GLU A 44 -2.91 11.24 3.65
N PHE A 45 -1.72 11.30 4.24
CA PHE A 45 -0.95 10.16 4.69
C PHE A 45 -0.71 10.23 6.19
N GLN A 46 -0.91 9.09 6.87
CA GLN A 46 -0.64 8.93 8.29
C GLN A 46 -0.04 7.56 8.56
N VAL A 47 1.07 7.54 9.29
CA VAL A 47 1.66 6.31 9.85
C VAL A 47 1.14 6.11 11.27
N PHE A 48 0.84 4.85 11.59
CA PHE A 48 0.46 4.37 12.90
C PHE A 48 1.44 3.27 13.32
N LYS A 49 1.79 3.23 14.61
CA LYS A 49 2.55 2.13 15.21
C LYS A 49 1.61 1.33 16.13
N ARG A 50 1.75 0.00 16.11
CA ARG A 50 0.99 -0.90 16.98
C ARG A 50 1.61 -0.91 18.36
N GLU A 51 0.78 -0.59 19.34
CA GLU A 51 1.05 -0.71 20.78
C GLU A 51 -0.19 -1.44 21.36
N ASN A 52 -0.91 -0.84 22.32
CA ASN A 52 -2.28 -1.23 22.68
C ASN A 52 -3.30 -0.79 21.59
N GLY A 53 -3.13 -1.31 20.38
CA GLY A 53 -3.81 -0.86 19.16
C GLY A 53 -2.94 0.06 18.29
N TYR A 54 -3.43 0.37 17.08
CA TYR A 54 -2.74 1.28 16.15
C TYR A 54 -2.92 2.73 16.59
N LYS A 55 -1.83 3.36 17.04
CA LYS A 55 -1.81 4.76 17.47
C LYS A 55 -1.09 5.64 16.46
N PRO A 56 -1.53 6.90 16.23
CA PRO A 56 -0.83 7.83 15.36
C PRO A 56 0.64 7.96 15.79
N TRP A 57 1.54 7.90 14.83
CA TRP A 57 2.97 8.04 15.03
C TRP A 57 3.49 9.34 14.42
N LEU A 58 4.78 9.40 14.09
CA LEU A 58 5.50 10.63 13.73
C LEU A 58 5.09 11.23 12.39
N VAL A 59 4.69 10.41 11.41
CA VAL A 59 4.45 10.89 10.04
C VAL A 59 2.97 11.14 9.81
N LYS A 60 2.60 12.41 9.73
CA LYS A 60 1.32 12.92 9.20
C LYS A 60 1.62 13.98 8.16
N THR A 61 1.17 13.76 6.93
CA THR A 61 1.39 14.72 5.84
C THR A 61 0.26 14.67 4.84
N SER A 62 0.22 15.64 3.96
CA SER A 62 -0.73 15.65 2.85
C SER A 62 -0.09 16.29 1.62
N TRP A 63 -0.63 15.97 0.45
CA TRP A 63 -0.18 16.54 -0.80
C TRP A 63 -1.32 16.63 -1.81
N ASP A 64 -1.25 17.69 -2.62
CA ASP A 64 -2.02 17.81 -3.85
C ASP A 64 -1.22 17.10 -4.95
N LEU A 65 -1.77 16.00 -5.47
CA LEU A 65 -1.11 15.17 -6.46
C LEU A 65 -0.90 15.95 -7.77
N CYS A 66 -1.88 16.73 -8.20
CA CYS A 66 -1.81 17.49 -9.45
C CYS A 66 -0.72 18.57 -9.38
N ARG A 67 -0.63 19.29 -8.27
CA ARG A 67 0.46 20.24 -8.03
C ARG A 67 1.82 19.55 -7.90
N PHE A 68 1.86 18.41 -7.20
CA PHE A 68 3.08 17.64 -6.96
C PHE A 68 3.70 17.12 -8.26
N LEU A 69 2.89 16.63 -9.19
CA LEU A 69 3.35 16.12 -10.49
C LEU A 69 3.97 17.21 -11.36
N THR A 70 3.48 18.45 -11.26
CA THR A 70 4.09 19.61 -11.94
C THR A 70 5.40 20.02 -11.26
N LYS A 71 5.43 20.05 -9.92
CA LYS A 71 6.62 20.39 -9.16
C LYS A 71 6.63 19.64 -7.83
N ALA A 72 7.56 18.71 -7.69
CA ALA A 72 7.77 17.99 -6.45
C ALA A 72 8.18 18.95 -5.33
N TYR A 73 7.40 19.00 -4.24
CA TYR A 73 7.62 19.92 -3.13
C TYR A 73 7.61 19.26 -1.75
N ASN A 74 7.04 18.06 -1.64
CA ASN A 74 6.91 17.35 -0.37
C ASN A 74 7.79 16.08 -0.39
N PRO A 75 8.80 15.95 0.48
CA PRO A 75 9.72 14.81 0.46
C PRO A 75 9.04 13.45 0.73
N PHE A 76 8.01 13.42 1.57
CA PHE A 76 7.22 12.20 1.79
C PHE A 76 6.39 11.84 0.55
N ALA A 77 5.85 12.84 -0.15
CA ALA A 77 5.17 12.61 -1.43
C ALA A 77 6.15 12.13 -2.51
N ILE A 78 7.40 12.62 -2.53
CA ILE A 78 8.46 12.11 -3.42
C ILE A 78 8.74 10.65 -3.12
N LEU A 79 8.89 10.29 -1.85
CA LEU A 79 9.11 8.90 -1.44
C LEU A 79 7.94 8.01 -1.87
N PHE A 80 6.70 8.43 -1.56
CA PHE A 80 5.50 7.73 -1.97
C PHE A 80 5.44 7.55 -3.49
N TYR A 81 5.61 8.62 -4.25
CA TYR A 81 5.59 8.57 -5.70
C TYR A 81 6.67 7.64 -6.28
N ARG A 82 7.89 7.64 -5.73
CA ARG A 82 8.96 6.73 -6.15
C ARG A 82 8.63 5.26 -5.93
N MET A 83 7.87 4.93 -4.88
CA MET A 83 7.42 3.57 -4.63
C MET A 83 6.37 3.11 -5.64
N PHE A 84 5.44 3.98 -6.03
CA PHE A 84 4.30 3.59 -6.87
C PHE A 84 4.50 3.83 -8.37
N LYS A 85 5.32 4.79 -8.80
CA LYS A 85 5.43 5.24 -10.21
C LYS A 85 5.70 4.14 -11.25
N GLU A 86 6.35 3.04 -10.86
CA GLU A 86 6.68 1.92 -11.76
C GLU A 86 5.54 0.91 -11.88
N PHE A 87 4.59 0.98 -10.95
CA PHE A 87 3.43 0.10 -10.87
C PHE A 87 2.15 0.81 -11.32
N THR A 88 2.20 2.11 -11.62
CA THR A 88 1.03 2.90 -11.99
C THR A 88 1.23 3.64 -13.31
N ASN A 89 0.12 3.95 -13.97
CA ASN A 89 0.10 4.81 -15.15
C ASN A 89 -0.02 6.31 -14.81
N ILE A 90 0.31 6.71 -13.57
CA ILE A 90 0.21 8.08 -13.05
C ILE A 90 1.54 8.82 -13.32
N ASN A 91 1.88 9.01 -14.60
CA ASN A 91 3.17 9.56 -15.03
C ASN A 91 3.08 10.94 -15.71
N HIS A 92 1.89 11.50 -15.87
CA HIS A 92 1.67 12.79 -16.52
C HIS A 92 1.08 13.82 -15.55
N THR A 93 1.15 15.10 -15.90
CA THR A 93 0.44 16.15 -15.15
C THR A 93 -1.06 16.03 -15.36
N CYS A 94 -1.86 16.38 -14.35
CA CYS A 94 -3.32 16.44 -14.46
C CYS A 94 -3.77 17.30 -15.67
N PRO A 95 -4.97 17.05 -16.25
CA PRO A 95 -6.05 16.21 -15.74
C PRO A 95 -5.86 14.70 -15.95
N TYR A 96 -6.40 13.89 -15.04
CA TYR A 96 -6.51 12.43 -15.18
C TYR A 96 -7.90 12.04 -15.69
N GLU A 97 -7.95 11.21 -16.74
CA GLU A 97 -9.17 10.69 -17.33
C GLU A 97 -8.94 9.23 -17.76
N GLY A 98 -9.98 8.41 -17.71
CA GLY A 98 -9.91 6.99 -18.05
C GLY A 98 -9.42 6.12 -16.90
N ASP A 99 -8.75 5.02 -17.24
CA ASP A 99 -8.37 3.98 -16.29
C ASP A 99 -7.07 4.36 -15.56
N LEU A 100 -7.13 4.41 -14.23
CA LEU A 100 -5.98 4.44 -13.34
C LEU A 100 -5.69 3.01 -12.91
N VAL A 101 -4.53 2.52 -13.34
CA VAL A 101 -4.13 1.12 -13.16
C VAL A 101 -2.98 1.06 -12.18
N VAL A 102 -3.04 0.11 -11.25
CA VAL A 102 -1.92 -0.24 -10.38
C VAL A 102 -1.71 -1.75 -10.47
N GLU A 103 -0.59 -2.17 -11.07
CA GLU A 103 -0.32 -3.58 -11.33
C GLU A 103 0.99 -4.03 -10.70
N GLY A 104 0.98 -5.21 -10.06
CA GLY A 104 2.20 -5.86 -9.57
C GLY A 104 2.95 -5.11 -8.47
N PHE A 105 2.29 -4.18 -7.76
CA PHE A 105 2.92 -3.42 -6.69
C PHE A 105 3.49 -4.36 -5.62
N HIS A 106 4.77 -4.19 -5.35
CA HIS A 106 5.47 -4.82 -4.24
C HIS A 106 6.34 -3.78 -3.55
N LEU A 107 6.37 -3.83 -2.22
CA LEU A 107 7.19 -2.90 -1.43
C LEU A 107 8.67 -3.26 -1.62
N ARG A 108 9.47 -2.28 -2.04
CA ARG A 108 10.93 -2.39 -2.13
C ARG A 108 11.56 -1.68 -0.93
N PRO A 109 12.06 -2.41 0.09
CA PRO A 109 12.60 -1.80 1.31
C PRO A 109 13.73 -0.80 1.05
N GLU A 110 14.50 -1.00 -0.02
CA GLU A 110 15.61 -0.15 -0.45
C GLU A 110 15.15 1.28 -0.78
N LEU A 111 13.88 1.44 -1.19
CA LEU A 111 13.31 2.75 -1.51
C LEU A 111 12.85 3.53 -0.29
N LEU A 112 12.56 2.87 0.84
CA LEU A 112 12.09 3.54 2.04
C LEU A 112 13.14 4.52 2.55
N GLY A 113 14.43 4.17 2.46
CA GLY A 113 15.55 5.04 2.87
C GLY A 113 15.50 5.50 4.33
N VAL A 114 14.63 4.89 5.14
CA VAL A 114 14.39 5.23 6.54
C VAL A 114 14.55 3.97 7.39
N VAL A 115 15.26 4.11 8.50
CA VAL A 115 15.34 3.08 9.53
C VAL A 115 14.10 3.23 10.40
N LEU A 116 13.17 2.29 10.27
CA LEU A 116 12.00 2.20 11.15
C LEU A 116 12.34 1.27 12.31
N PRO A 117 12.03 1.64 13.56
CA PRO A 117 12.33 0.79 14.69
C PRO A 117 11.48 -0.49 14.66
N THR A 118 11.95 -1.54 15.31
CA THR A 118 11.23 -2.82 15.39
C THR A 118 9.78 -2.62 15.86
N GLY A 119 8.82 -3.20 15.13
CA GLY A 119 7.40 -3.19 15.48
C GLY A 119 6.46 -3.36 14.29
N ASP A 120 5.16 -3.43 14.58
CA ASP A 120 4.10 -3.45 13.56
C ASP A 120 3.62 -2.04 13.26
N TYR A 121 3.50 -1.71 11.98
CA TYR A 121 3.08 -0.41 11.49
C TYR A 121 1.90 -0.54 10.54
N ARG A 122 1.04 0.48 10.56
CA ARG A 122 0.01 0.70 9.56
C ARG A 122 0.23 2.05 8.89
N ALA A 123 0.40 2.06 7.59
CA ALA A 123 0.40 3.30 6.82
C ALA A 123 -0.97 3.46 6.14
N ALA A 124 -1.62 4.59 6.33
CA ALA A 124 -2.92 4.88 5.75
C ALA A 124 -2.83 6.10 4.82
N THR A 125 -3.33 5.96 3.59
CA THR A 125 -3.57 7.09 2.69
C THR A 125 -5.06 7.27 2.47
N THR A 126 -5.59 8.47 2.71
CA THR A 126 -6.95 8.85 2.34
C THR A 126 -6.91 9.72 1.10
N TRP A 127 -7.72 9.36 0.10
CA TRP A 127 -7.74 10.03 -1.20
C TRP A 127 -9.03 10.80 -1.39
N PHE A 128 -8.87 12.03 -1.86
CA PHE A 128 -9.95 12.97 -2.12
C PHE A 128 -9.89 13.40 -3.58
N VAL A 129 -11.04 13.39 -4.23
CA VAL A 129 -11.25 13.94 -5.57
C VAL A 129 -12.30 15.03 -5.43
N ASP A 130 -11.99 16.23 -5.91
CA ASP A 130 -12.85 17.42 -5.77
C ASP A 130 -13.34 17.64 -4.33
N ASN A 131 -12.41 17.51 -3.37
CA ASN A 131 -12.64 17.61 -1.92
C ASN A 131 -13.62 16.55 -1.33
N LYS A 132 -14.00 15.54 -2.11
CA LYS A 132 -14.81 14.41 -1.65
C LYS A 132 -13.92 13.20 -1.45
N LYS A 133 -13.99 12.61 -0.25
CA LYS A 133 -13.28 11.37 0.08
C LYS A 133 -13.78 10.24 -0.82
N GLN A 134 -12.87 9.64 -1.59
CA GLN A 134 -13.19 8.56 -2.50
C GLN A 134 -12.86 7.21 -1.87
N PHE A 135 -11.62 7.03 -1.41
CA PHE A 135 -11.16 5.76 -0.86
C PHE A 135 -10.05 5.94 0.18
N ILE A 136 -9.82 4.89 0.95
CA ILE A 136 -8.73 4.79 1.91
C ILE A 136 -7.93 3.54 1.56
N VAL A 137 -6.62 3.67 1.51
CA VAL A 137 -5.69 2.55 1.40
C VAL A 137 -5.05 2.35 2.76
N ASN A 138 -5.04 1.11 3.26
CA ASN A 138 -4.29 0.73 4.44
C ASN A 138 -3.22 -0.29 4.05
N ALA A 139 -1.98 0.00 4.41
CA ALA A 139 -0.83 -0.88 4.31
C ALA A 139 -0.45 -1.33 5.72
N TYR A 140 -0.13 -2.61 5.89
CA TYR A 140 0.37 -3.14 7.15
C TYR A 140 1.75 -3.75 6.91
N ALA A 141 2.71 -3.43 7.76
CA ALA A 141 4.08 -3.92 7.65
C ALA A 141 4.65 -4.15 9.04
N ALA A 142 5.36 -5.27 9.21
CA ALA A 142 6.16 -5.54 10.40
C ALA A 142 7.63 -5.29 10.06
N PHE A 143 8.31 -4.53 10.90
CA PHE A 143 9.74 -4.29 10.81
C PHE A 143 10.44 -5.00 11.97
N THR A 144 11.51 -5.71 11.66
CA THR A 144 12.41 -6.31 12.64
C THR A 144 13.80 -5.78 12.34
N GLU A 145 14.43 -5.15 13.32
CA GLU A 145 15.82 -4.74 13.21
C GLU A 145 16.69 -5.99 13.18
N ASP A 146 17.46 -6.16 12.10
CA ASP A 146 18.56 -7.11 12.09
C ASP A 146 19.68 -6.51 12.97
N LEU A 147 19.68 -6.89 14.26
CA LEU A 147 20.79 -6.61 15.17
C LEU A 147 22.02 -7.41 14.68
N LEU A 148 22.82 -6.79 13.82
CA LEU A 148 24.20 -7.23 13.55
C LEU A 148 25.12 -6.89 14.72
#